data_AF-A0A7Y3PTW0-F1
#
_entry.id   AF-A0A7Y3PTW0-F1
#
_cell.length_a   1.000
_cell.length_b   1.000
_cell.length_c   1.000
_cell.angle_alpha   90.00
_cell.angle_beta   90.00
_cell.angle_gamma   90.00
#
_symmetry.space_group_name_H-M   'P 1'
#
loop_
_entity.id
_entity.type
_entity.pdbx_description
1 polymer ?
#
loop_
_entity_poly.entity_id
_entity_poly.type
_entity_poly.pdbx_seq_one_letter_code
_entity_poly.pdbx_strand_id
1 'polypeptide(L)'
;MGGEWVGGEWYVLVEAAYSVTDQAWTLKEKIHVGGYEQAVARAREVCLSYRHGEGCGHNVFRLSETSWMVDVTYSTWSTDPEGPRTLSVQHFRVTVAELVTTREPAPAEPPEGAPRKGRLRRAFGG
;
A
#
# COMPACT_ATOMS: atom_id res chain seq x y z
N MET A 1 3.35 19.77 35.92
CA MET A 1 4.23 19.11 34.95
C MET A 1 3.41 18.86 33.70
N GLY A 2 3.57 19.70 32.68
CA GLY A 2 2.90 19.55 31.40
C GLY A 2 3.60 18.46 30.61
N GLY A 3 2.89 17.37 30.34
CA GLY A 3 3.37 16.33 29.43
C GLY A 3 3.49 16.95 28.04
N GLU A 4 4.70 16.92 27.51
CA GLU A 4 4.97 17.16 26.10
C GLU A 4 4.13 16.16 25.31
N TRP A 5 3.12 16.66 24.59
CA TRP A 5 2.41 15.84 23.61
C TRP A 5 3.42 15.57 22.50
N VAL A 6 4.17 14.48 22.61
CA VAL A 6 4.85 13.88 21.46
C VAL A 6 3.74 13.61 20.46
N GLY A 7 3.68 14.41 19.39
CA GLY A 7 2.63 14.27 18.37
C GLY A 7 2.53 12.81 17.96
N GLY A 8 1.31 12.25 17.95
CA GLY A 8 1.09 10.84 17.63
C GLY A 8 1.76 10.48 16.30
N GLU A 9 2.23 9.23 16.16
CA GLU A 9 2.83 8.78 14.90
C GLU A 9 1.72 8.65 13.84
N TRP A 10 1.86 9.35 12.72
CA TRP A 10 0.87 9.33 11.65
C TRP A 10 1.36 8.50 10.49
N TYR A 11 0.42 7.85 9.81
CA TYR A 11 0.70 6.98 8.67
C TYR A 11 -0.30 7.21 7.54
N VAL A 12 0.17 7.02 6.32
CA VAL A 12 -0.69 6.75 5.16
C VAL A 12 -0.66 5.24 4.89
N LEU A 13 -1.83 4.63 4.89
CA LEU A 13 -2.01 3.22 4.59
C LEU A 13 -2.56 3.07 3.17
N VAL A 14 -1.92 2.22 2.37
CA VAL A 14 -2.36 1.89 1.02
C VAL A 14 -2.76 0.43 0.98
N GLU A 15 -4.03 0.18 0.74
CA GLU A 15 -4.60 -1.15 0.61
C GLU A 15 -5.03 -1.39 -0.83
N ALA A 16 -4.91 -2.63 -1.32
CA ALA A 16 -5.33 -2.99 -2.66
C ALA A 16 -6.30 -4.18 -2.66
N ALA A 17 -7.26 -4.15 -3.59
CA ALA A 17 -8.14 -5.24 -3.95
C ALA A 17 -8.08 -5.47 -5.47
N TYR A 18 -7.97 -6.73 -5.90
CA TYR A 18 -7.86 -7.11 -7.32
C TYR A 18 -9.22 -7.24 -8.03
N SER A 19 -10.32 -7.26 -7.27
CA SER A 19 -11.66 -7.17 -7.83
C SER A 19 -12.58 -6.49 -6.82
N VAL A 20 -13.67 -5.88 -7.30
CA VAL A 20 -14.74 -5.36 -6.43
C VAL A 20 -15.38 -6.47 -5.57
N THR A 21 -15.23 -7.73 -6.01
CA THR A 21 -15.79 -8.93 -5.36
C THR A 21 -14.83 -9.63 -4.41
N ASP A 22 -13.51 -9.44 -4.58
CA ASP A 22 -12.51 -9.90 -3.61
C ASP A 22 -12.61 -9.01 -2.38
N GLN A 23 -13.26 -9.53 -1.35
CA GLN A 23 -13.48 -8.82 -0.09
C GLN A 23 -12.20 -8.62 0.74
N ALA A 24 -11.05 -9.11 0.26
CA ALA A 24 -9.78 -9.06 0.97
C ALA A 24 -8.94 -7.87 0.51
N TRP A 25 -9.15 -6.72 1.15
CA TRP A 25 -8.18 -5.61 1.09
C TRP A 25 -6.86 -6.05 1.73
N THR A 26 -5.78 -5.94 0.97
CA THR A 26 -4.43 -6.26 1.47
C THR A 26 -3.64 -4.98 1.64
N LEU A 27 -3.08 -4.75 2.83
CA LEU A 27 -2.15 -3.65 3.07
C LEU A 27 -0.89 -3.83 2.21
N LYS A 28 -0.68 -2.94 1.25
CA LYS A 28 0.47 -2.93 0.34
C LYS A 28 1.58 -2.03 0.83
N GLU A 29 1.23 -0.89 1.42
CA GLU A 29 2.20 0.11 1.86
C GLU A 29 1.74 0.79 3.16
N LYS A 30 2.72 1.07 4.03
CA LYS A 30 2.55 1.84 5.26
C LYS A 30 3.63 2.93 5.25
N ILE A 31 3.21 4.18 5.09
CA ILE A 31 4.11 5.33 4.92
C ILE A 31 4.04 6.17 6.20
N HIS A 32 5.13 6.25 6.96
CA HIS A 32 5.22 7.10 8.14
C HIS A 32 5.34 8.58 7.75
N VAL A 33 4.67 9.46 8.52
CA VAL A 33 4.66 10.91 8.32
C VAL A 33 4.63 11.61 9.68
N GLY A 34 5.16 12.83 9.75
CA GLY A 34 5.40 13.53 11.02
C GLY A 34 4.17 14.18 11.65
N GLY A 35 2.99 14.11 11.02
CA GLY A 35 1.78 14.74 11.55
C GLY A 35 0.56 14.57 10.65
N TYR A 36 -0.63 14.86 11.19
CA TYR A 36 -1.91 14.73 10.48
C TYR A 36 -1.96 15.49 9.15
N GLU A 37 -1.57 16.77 9.13
CA GLU A 37 -1.61 17.57 7.90
C GLU A 37 -0.66 17.02 6.82
N GLN A 38 0.52 16.56 7.23
CA GLN A 38 1.47 15.89 6.34
C GLN A 38 0.90 14.56 5.84
N ALA A 39 0.17 13.81 6.68
CA ALA A 39 -0.49 12.58 6.29
C ALA A 39 -1.58 12.83 5.24
N VAL A 40 -2.40 13.85 5.42
CA VAL A 40 -3.43 14.23 4.44
C VAL A 40 -2.80 14.69 3.13
N ALA A 41 -1.77 15.53 3.18
CA ALA A 41 -1.04 15.95 1.99
C ALA A 41 -0.41 14.75 1.27
N ARG A 42 0.25 13.86 2.02
CA ARG A 42 0.89 12.67 1.47
C ARG A 42 -0.12 11.68 0.89
N ALA A 43 -1.26 11.49 1.52
CA ALA A 43 -2.33 10.64 1.00
C ALA A 43 -2.85 11.15 -0.35
N ARG A 44 -3.02 12.47 -0.49
CA ARG A 44 -3.41 13.10 -1.77
C ARG A 44 -2.36 12.89 -2.85
N GLU A 45 -1.09 13.08 -2.53
CA GLU A 45 0.02 12.79 -3.45
C GLU A 45 -0.01 11.34 -3.90
N VAL A 46 -0.14 10.40 -2.95
CA VAL A 46 -0.23 8.97 -3.24
C VAL A 46 -1.38 8.67 -4.19
N CYS A 47 -2.58 9.23 -3.96
CA CYS A 47 -3.72 9.03 -4.85
C CYS A 47 -3.45 9.49 -6.29
N LEU A 48 -2.73 10.59 -6.47
CA LEU A 48 -2.43 11.16 -7.79
C LEU A 48 -1.24 10.45 -8.47
N SER A 49 -0.29 9.96 -7.69
CA SER A 49 0.95 9.36 -8.18
C SER A 49 0.89 7.85 -8.30
N TYR A 50 -0.18 7.18 -7.84
CA TYR A 50 -0.29 5.72 -7.86
C TYR A 50 -0.40 5.22 -9.30
N ARG A 51 0.75 5.08 -9.95
CA ARG A 51 0.87 4.61 -11.32
C ARG A 51 0.74 3.10 -11.35
N HIS A 52 -0.33 2.62 -11.95
CA HIS A 52 -0.25 1.43 -12.78
C HIS A 52 0.34 1.82 -14.14
N GLY A 53 0.92 0.86 -14.87
CA GLY A 53 1.73 1.08 -16.07
C GLY A 53 1.09 1.98 -17.15
N GLU A 54 1.91 2.41 -18.12
CA GLU A 54 1.43 3.22 -19.25
C GLU A 54 0.21 2.57 -19.93
N GLY A 55 -0.84 3.38 -20.19
CA GLY A 55 -2.07 2.92 -20.82
C GLY A 55 -3.23 2.59 -19.86
N CYS A 56 -3.06 2.77 -18.55
CA CYS A 56 -4.17 2.67 -17.59
C CYS A 56 -4.87 4.01 -17.36
N GLY A 57 -6.20 3.99 -17.27
CA GLY A 57 -6.99 5.07 -16.68
C GLY A 57 -7.01 4.96 -15.16
N HIS A 58 -7.10 6.08 -14.46
CA HIS A 58 -7.43 6.06 -13.04
C HIS A 58 -8.49 7.11 -12.70
N ASN A 59 -9.33 6.79 -11.71
CA ASN A 59 -10.25 7.72 -11.09
C ASN A 59 -9.94 7.78 -9.59
N VAL A 60 -9.93 8.99 -9.03
CA VAL A 60 -9.74 9.19 -7.59
C VAL A 60 -11.04 9.69 -6.98
N PHE A 61 -11.62 8.89 -6.11
CA PHE A 61 -12.82 9.23 -5.34
C PHE A 61 -12.41 9.61 -3.93
N ARG A 62 -12.84 10.78 -3.47
CA ARG A 62 -12.73 11.13 -2.05
C ARG A 62 -13.91 10.50 -1.30
N LEU A 63 -13.63 9.60 -0.36
CA LEU A 63 -14.65 8.94 0.46
C LEU A 63 -14.90 9.70 1.77
N SER A 64 -13.84 10.29 2.33
CA SER A 64 -13.92 11.17 3.51
C SER A 64 -12.79 12.21 3.47
N GLU A 65 -12.58 12.95 4.56
CA GLU A 65 -11.44 13.86 4.67
C GLU A 65 -10.08 13.15 4.75
N THR A 66 -10.09 11.89 5.18
CA THR A 66 -8.91 11.07 5.47
C THR A 66 -8.87 9.78 4.67
N SER A 67 -9.80 9.60 3.73
CA SER A 67 -9.94 8.36 2.96
C SER A 67 -10.28 8.64 1.50
N TRP A 68 -9.58 7.94 0.62
CA TRP A 68 -9.74 7.99 -0.82
C TRP A 68 -9.76 6.58 -1.40
N MET A 69 -10.42 6.45 -2.54
CA MET A 69 -10.41 5.25 -3.36
C MET A 69 -9.84 5.60 -4.73
N VAL A 70 -8.87 4.83 -5.20
CA VAL A 70 -8.33 4.93 -6.54
C VAL A 70 -8.82 3.72 -7.32
N ASP A 71 -9.61 3.97 -8.36
CA ASP A 71 -10.07 2.94 -9.29
C ASP A 71 -9.17 2.94 -10.53
N VAL A 72 -8.56 1.81 -10.84
CA VAL A 72 -7.64 1.65 -11.97
C VAL A 72 -8.29 0.76 -13.03
N THR A 73 -8.44 1.34 -14.22
CA THR A 73 -9.05 0.69 -15.37
C THR A 73 -8.02 0.48 -16.47
N TYR A 74 -8.10 -0.68 -17.12
CA TYR A 74 -7.33 -0.99 -18.31
C TYR A 74 -8.30 -1.31 -19.44
N SER A 75 -8.09 -0.68 -20.59
CA SER A 75 -8.89 -0.95 -21.78
C SER A 75 -8.03 -1.69 -22.79
N THR A 76 -8.51 -2.86 -23.21
CA THR A 76 -7.92 -3.60 -24.33
C THR A 76 -8.76 -3.42 -25.57
N TRP A 77 -8.11 -3.10 -26.69
CA TRP A 77 -8.69 -3.35 -28.00
C TRP A 77 -8.59 -4.84 -28.30
N SER A 78 -9.74 -5.50 -28.48
CA SER A 78 -9.80 -6.85 -29.07
C SER A 78 -10.26 -6.72 -30.52
N THR A 79 -9.72 -7.58 -31.39
CA THR A 79 -10.24 -7.79 -32.76
C THR A 79 -11.51 -8.63 -32.78
N ASP A 80 -11.99 -9.09 -31.62
CA ASP A 80 -13.25 -9.81 -31.49
C ASP A 80 -14.47 -8.96 -31.89
N PRO A 81 -15.53 -9.58 -32.42
CA PRO A 81 -16.74 -8.88 -32.88
C PRO A 81 -17.50 -8.13 -31.77
N GLU A 82 -17.16 -8.34 -30.50
CA GLU A 82 -17.79 -7.68 -29.34
C GLU A 82 -17.26 -6.25 -29.09
N GLY A 83 -16.22 -5.80 -29.80
CA GLY A 83 -15.70 -4.43 -29.68
C GLY A 83 -14.74 -4.22 -28.50
N PRO A 84 -14.31 -2.96 -28.24
CA PRO A 84 -13.36 -2.65 -27.17
C PRO A 84 -13.93 -3.00 -25.80
N ARG A 85 -13.13 -3.66 -24.96
CA ARG A 85 -13.49 -4.02 -23.58
C ARG A 85 -12.69 -3.17 -22.59
N THR A 86 -13.39 -2.55 -21.64
CA THR A 86 -12.77 -1.97 -20.45
C THR A 86 -12.85 -2.99 -19.32
N LEU A 87 -11.71 -3.34 -18.76
CA LEU A 87 -11.59 -4.21 -17.60
C LEU A 87 -11.17 -3.32 -16.41
N SER A 88 -11.94 -3.33 -15.33
CA SER A 88 -11.47 -2.82 -14.04
C SER A 88 -10.61 -3.91 -13.41
N VAL A 89 -9.34 -3.61 -13.17
CA VAL A 89 -8.35 -4.62 -12.74
C VAL A 89 -7.89 -4.39 -11.32
N GLN A 90 -8.07 -3.18 -10.76
CA GLN A 90 -7.65 -2.94 -9.39
C GLN A 90 -8.29 -1.73 -8.72
N HIS A 91 -8.57 -1.89 -7.43
CA HIS A 91 -8.97 -0.80 -6.56
C HIS A 91 -7.94 -0.62 -5.46
N PHE A 92 -7.64 0.63 -5.14
CA PHE A 92 -6.80 1.00 -4.01
C PHE A 92 -7.59 1.85 -3.04
N ARG A 93 -7.35 1.63 -1.74
CA ARG A 93 -7.85 2.48 -0.67
C ARG A 93 -6.66 3.14 0.00
N VAL A 94 -6.68 4.46 0.06
CA VAL A 94 -5.65 5.27 0.69
C VAL A 94 -6.26 5.92 1.91
N THR A 95 -5.75 5.61 3.10
CA THR A 95 -6.28 6.14 4.37
C THR A 95 -5.19 6.78 5.22
N VAL A 96 -5.55 7.86 5.91
CA VAL A 96 -4.72 8.46 6.97
C VAL A 96 -5.08 7.79 8.30
N ALA A 97 -4.06 7.36 9.04
CA ALA A 97 -4.21 6.70 10.33
C ALA A 97 -3.21 7.23 11.36
N GLU A 98 -3.68 7.40 12.60
CA GLU A 98 -2.82 7.61 13.77
C GLU A 98 -2.49 6.25 14.39
N LEU A 99 -1.22 6.02 14.72
CA LEU A 99 -0.80 4.85 15.47
C LEU A 99 -0.99 5.12 16.96
N VAL A 100 -2.11 4.65 17.50
CA VAL A 100 -2.50 4.91 18.90
C VAL A 100 -1.77 3.97 19.89
N THR A 101 -1.35 2.79 19.44
CA THR A 101 -0.61 1.84 20.29
C THR A 101 0.16 0.84 19.45
N THR A 102 1.33 0.43 19.94
CA THR A 102 2.10 -0.70 19.40
C THR A 102 2.17 -1.79 20.46
N ARG A 103 1.56 -2.94 20.16
CA ARG A 103 1.79 -4.18 20.91
C ARG A 103 2.16 -5.27 19.93
N GLU A 104 3.30 -5.10 19.27
CA GLU A 104 3.84 -6.15 18.42
C GLU A 104 4.40 -7.28 19.30
N PRO A 105 4.01 -8.55 19.07
CA PRO A 105 4.69 -9.67 19.70
C PRO A 105 6.16 -9.63 19.26
N ALA A 106 7.07 -10.05 20.15
CA ALA A 106 8.48 -10.17 19.80
C ALA A 106 8.61 -10.98 18.49
N PRO A 107 9.43 -10.52 17.52
CA PRO A 107 9.67 -11.27 16.29
C PRO A 107 9.99 -12.73 16.66
N ALA A 108 9.35 -13.67 15.97
CA ALA A 108 9.59 -15.08 16.24
C ALA A 108 11.09 -15.37 16.13
N GLU A 109 11.68 -15.91 17.19
CA GLU A 109 13.07 -16.33 17.14
C GLU A 109 13.21 -17.41 16.06
N PRO A 110 14.18 -17.28 15.14
CA PRO A 110 14.41 -18.32 14.15
C PRO A 110 14.75 -19.63 14.89
N PRO A 111 14.23 -20.79 14.43
CA PRO A 111 14.50 -22.05 15.10
C PRO A 111 16.01 -22.30 15.20
N GLU A 112 16.47 -22.81 16.35
CA GLU A 112 17.87 -23.18 16.54
C GLU A 112 18.28 -24.16 15.42
N GLY A 113 19.19 -23.71 14.55
CA GLY A 113 19.62 -24.48 13.37
C GLY A 113 19.10 -23.98 12.03
N ALA A 114 18.29 -22.91 11.97
CA ALA A 114 17.93 -22.27 10.72
C ALA A 114 19.20 -21.86 9.96
N PRO A 115 19.40 -22.34 8.71
CA PRO A 115 20.58 -21.99 7.94
C PRO A 115 20.56 -20.48 7.70
N ARG A 116 21.55 -19.77 8.24
CA ARG A 116 21.78 -18.35 7.93
C ARG A 116 22.01 -18.24 6.42
N LYS A 117 20.97 -17.89 5.65
CA LYS A 117 21.10 -17.53 4.23
C LYS A 117 22.06 -16.35 4.15
N GLY A 118 23.32 -16.60 3.77
CA GLY A 118 24.33 -15.55 3.66
C GLY A 118 25.79 -15.95 3.83
N ARG A 119 26.14 -17.18 4.23
CA ARG A 119 27.55 -17.63 4.13
C ARG A 119 27.75 -18.47 2.88
N LEU A 120 27.93 -17.80 1.73
CA LEU A 120 28.71 -18.36 0.64
C LEU A 120 30.12 -18.64 1.21
N ARG A 121 30.40 -19.91 1.51
CA ARG A 121 31.76 -20.36 1.75
C ARG A 121 32.50 -20.24 0.42
N ARG A 122 33.31 -19.20 0.28
CA ARG A 122 34.33 -19.14 -0.77
C ARG A 122 35.36 -20.23 -0.42
N ALA A 123 35.21 -21.42 -1.01
CA ALA A 123 36.24 -22.44 -0.98
C ALA A 123 37.23 -22.12 -2.11
N PHE A 124 38.45 -21.74 -1.74
CA PHE A 124 39.61 -21.86 -2.60
C PHE A 124 40.12 -23.31 -2.52
N GLY A 125 40.57 -23.87 -3.66
CA GLY A 125 41.62 -24.90 -3.68
C GLY A 125 41.20 -26.26 -4.24
N GLY A 126 41.69 -26.55 -5.45
CA GLY A 126 41.62 -27.82 -6.17
C GLY A 126 42.12 -27.64 -7.59
#